data_AF-R5PBR4-F1
#
_entry.id   AF-R5PBR4-F1
#
_cell.length_a   1.000
_cell.length_b   1.000
_cell.length_c   1.000
_cell.angle_alpha   90.00
_cell.angle_beta   90.00
_cell.angle_gamma   90.00
#
_symmetry.space_group_name_H-M   'P 1'
#
loop_
_entity.id
_entity.type
_entity.pdbx_description
1 polymer ?
#
loop_
_entity_poly.entity_id
_entity_poly.type
_entity_poly.pdbx_seq_one_letter_code
_entity_poly.pdbx_strand_id
1 'polypeptide(L)'
;MQRIKEMKMKKTKFILLSVLCSFLAFGMTSCDDDAKDDDYQKEFIQFDNVTLTAGSTQELAKGKDLSWKSDNDLVASIMGGKIIAKRVGTAKMVSSKGAFVVTVKGQYNDFSEPYIQFGHNRETVKYYVKNSDQLIRDEDTLLIYKGSDKIEYTIYHFNDKKLDGSYIATLPENQSEMENWALERYLPMASLDNSFSMTSLNMKTLIRMTSLSIYGKEYRMLGFTQQ
;
A
#
# COMPACT_ATOMS: atom_id res chain seq x y z
N MET A 1 -14.90 -0.44 45.60
CA MET A 1 -14.29 -1.78 45.69
C MET A 1 -15.13 -2.76 44.88
N GLN A 2 -14.75 -3.01 43.62
CA GLN A 2 -15.34 -4.08 42.80
C GLN A 2 -14.21 -4.70 41.98
N ARG A 3 -13.94 -5.97 42.27
CA ARG A 3 -12.77 -6.74 41.81
C ARG A 3 -12.84 -7.01 40.31
N ILE A 4 -11.86 -6.52 39.57
CA ILE A 4 -11.57 -6.97 38.21
C ILE A 4 -10.94 -8.36 38.29
N LYS A 5 -11.58 -9.32 37.64
CA LYS A 5 -11.19 -10.73 37.59
C LYS A 5 -10.04 -10.87 36.57
N GLU A 6 -8.85 -11.22 37.04
CA GLU A 6 -7.70 -11.52 36.20
C GLU A 6 -8.01 -12.67 35.23
N MET A 7 -7.89 -12.40 33.93
CA MET A 7 -7.96 -13.40 32.87
C MET A 7 -6.53 -13.93 32.62
N LYS A 8 -6.22 -15.10 33.17
CA LYS A 8 -4.97 -15.83 32.89
C LYS A 8 -5.01 -16.41 31.48
N MET A 9 -4.20 -15.87 30.58
CA MET A 9 -3.99 -16.36 29.22
C MET A 9 -3.12 -17.62 29.25
N LYS A 10 -3.68 -18.79 28.85
CA LYS A 10 -2.95 -20.06 28.73
C LYS A 10 -1.98 -19.98 27.54
N LYS A 11 -0.69 -20.22 27.80
CA LYS A 11 0.37 -20.31 26.78
C LYS A 11 0.23 -21.62 26.00
N THR A 12 -0.31 -21.55 24.79
CA THR A 12 -0.39 -22.71 23.88
C THR A 12 0.94 -22.86 23.16
N LYS A 13 1.63 -23.99 23.40
CA LYS A 13 2.86 -24.39 22.71
C LYS A 13 2.50 -24.92 21.32
N PHE A 14 3.03 -24.30 20.27
CA PHE A 14 2.91 -24.79 18.89
C PHE A 14 4.05 -25.78 18.65
N ILE A 15 3.72 -27.05 18.43
CA ILE A 15 4.66 -28.14 18.14
C ILE A 15 4.88 -28.16 16.62
N LEU A 16 6.13 -27.99 16.18
CA LEU A 16 6.57 -28.23 14.80
C LEU A 16 6.44 -29.72 14.49
N LEU A 17 5.66 -30.08 13.48
CA LEU A 17 5.60 -31.44 12.94
C LEU A 17 6.43 -31.51 11.65
N SER A 18 7.65 -32.01 11.77
CA SER A 18 8.54 -32.37 10.66
C SER A 18 8.11 -33.72 10.08
N VAL A 19 7.57 -33.72 8.85
CA VAL A 19 7.28 -34.97 8.12
C VAL A 19 8.50 -35.35 7.29
N LEU A 20 9.25 -36.29 7.82
CA LEU A 20 10.29 -37.06 7.15
C LEU A 20 9.65 -38.41 6.77
N CYS A 21 9.33 -38.62 5.49
CA CYS A 21 8.92 -39.93 4.99
C CYS A 21 9.75 -40.26 3.75
N SER A 22 10.84 -40.97 3.99
CA SER A 22 11.65 -41.62 2.97
C SER A 22 11.19 -43.07 2.80
N PHE A 23 11.19 -43.51 1.53
CA PHE A 23 11.18 -44.89 1.02
C PHE A 23 9.87 -45.69 1.11
N LEU A 24 9.38 -46.09 -0.07
CA LEU A 24 9.28 -47.51 -0.45
C LEU A 24 9.25 -47.64 -1.97
N ALA A 25 10.25 -48.32 -2.51
CA ALA A 25 10.27 -48.81 -3.87
C ALA A 25 9.46 -50.11 -3.94
N PHE A 26 8.51 -50.18 -4.88
CA PHE A 26 8.01 -51.44 -5.44
C PHE A 26 7.63 -51.16 -6.89
N GLY A 27 8.40 -51.73 -7.82
CA GLY A 27 7.94 -51.99 -9.17
C GLY A 27 7.66 -53.48 -9.29
N MET A 28 6.49 -53.85 -9.81
CA MET A 28 6.27 -55.01 -10.68
C MET A 28 5.06 -54.74 -11.59
N THR A 29 5.22 -55.19 -12.83
CA THR A 29 4.45 -54.94 -14.06
C THR A 29 3.02 -55.51 -14.06
N SER A 30 2.10 -54.82 -14.74
CA SER A 30 0.95 -55.42 -15.43
C SER A 30 0.64 -54.62 -16.70
N CYS A 31 0.56 -55.32 -17.83
CA CYS A 31 0.31 -54.82 -19.18
C CYS A 31 -1.12 -54.33 -19.45
N ASP A 32 -1.22 -53.54 -20.52
CA ASP A 32 -2.38 -53.06 -21.30
C ASP A 32 -3.30 -52.07 -20.56
N ASP A 33 -3.53 -50.83 -20.99
CA ASP A 33 -3.58 -50.27 -22.35
C ASP A 33 -2.97 -48.84 -22.39
N ASP A 34 -2.62 -48.38 -23.60
CA ASP A 34 -2.09 -47.07 -23.96
C ASP A 34 -2.91 -45.87 -23.42
N ALA A 35 -2.80 -45.59 -22.12
CA ALA A 35 -3.03 -44.26 -21.59
C ALA A 35 -1.69 -43.53 -21.65
N LYS A 36 -1.55 -42.65 -22.66
CA LYS A 36 -0.57 -41.57 -22.56
C LYS A 36 -1.01 -40.67 -21.43
N ASP A 37 -0.65 -41.06 -20.21
CA ASP A 37 -0.51 -40.15 -19.09
C ASP A 37 0.61 -39.20 -19.49
N ASP A 38 0.22 -38.14 -20.20
CA ASP A 38 1.01 -36.94 -20.31
C ASP A 38 1.04 -36.31 -18.91
N ASP A 39 1.84 -36.90 -18.01
CA ASP A 39 2.29 -36.30 -16.77
C ASP A 39 3.19 -35.12 -17.16
N TYR A 40 2.56 -34.06 -17.68
CA TYR A 40 3.14 -32.74 -17.80
C TYR A 40 3.34 -32.22 -16.38
N GLN A 41 4.38 -32.71 -15.71
CA GLN A 41 4.99 -32.06 -14.56
C GLN A 41 5.41 -30.67 -15.04
N LYS A 42 4.52 -29.70 -14.85
CA LYS A 42 4.74 -28.32 -15.25
C LYS A 42 5.85 -27.79 -14.37
N GLU A 43 7.07 -27.77 -14.90
CA GLU A 43 8.24 -27.28 -14.20
C GLU A 43 7.96 -25.87 -13.65
N PHE A 44 7.83 -25.79 -12.32
CA PHE A 44 7.59 -24.53 -11.64
C PHE A 44 8.95 -23.87 -11.37
N ILE A 45 9.17 -22.75 -12.02
CA ILE A 45 10.39 -21.96 -11.92
C ILE A 45 10.26 -21.05 -10.71
N GLN A 46 11.24 -21.09 -9.81
CA GLN A 46 11.33 -20.13 -8.71
C GLN A 46 11.87 -18.79 -9.24
N PHE A 47 11.11 -17.71 -9.02
CA PHE A 47 11.49 -16.35 -9.36
C PHE A 47 11.78 -15.54 -8.09
N ASP A 48 12.73 -14.64 -8.19
CA ASP A 48 13.12 -13.77 -7.09
C ASP A 48 12.21 -12.54 -7.05
N ASN A 49 11.83 -12.12 -5.85
CA ASN A 49 11.11 -10.88 -5.67
C ASN A 49 12.01 -9.70 -6.06
N VAL A 50 11.40 -8.65 -6.60
CA VAL A 50 12.12 -7.46 -7.07
C VAL A 50 11.62 -6.24 -6.31
N THR A 51 12.54 -5.37 -5.92
CA THR A 51 12.21 -4.04 -5.40
C THR A 51 12.67 -2.99 -6.39
N LEU A 52 11.75 -2.14 -6.84
CA LEU A 52 11.99 -1.05 -7.77
C LEU A 52 11.52 0.28 -7.19
N THR A 53 11.92 1.36 -7.85
CA THR A 53 11.50 2.71 -7.54
C THR A 53 10.37 3.11 -8.49
N ALA A 54 9.37 3.87 -8.03
CA ALA A 54 8.30 4.37 -8.89
C ALA A 54 8.86 5.11 -10.11
N GLY A 55 8.29 4.83 -11.29
CA GLY A 55 8.74 5.34 -12.57
C GLY A 55 9.92 4.59 -13.20
N SER A 56 10.58 3.67 -12.48
CA SER A 56 11.72 2.92 -13.01
C SER A 56 11.31 1.66 -13.77
N THR A 57 12.26 1.08 -14.49
CA THR A 57 12.06 -0.16 -15.24
C THR A 57 13.23 -1.11 -15.08
N GLN A 58 12.98 -2.41 -15.21
CA GLN A 58 14.01 -3.44 -15.13
C GLN A 58 13.71 -4.60 -16.09
N GLU A 59 14.73 -5.08 -16.79
CA GLU A 59 14.62 -6.30 -17.60
C GLU A 59 14.56 -7.55 -16.70
N LEU A 60 13.71 -8.52 -17.07
CA LEU A 60 13.71 -9.82 -16.41
C LEU A 60 15.00 -10.57 -16.73
N ALA A 61 15.68 -11.08 -15.70
CA ALA A 61 16.84 -11.97 -15.92
C ALA A 61 16.44 -13.34 -16.49
N LYS A 62 15.23 -13.80 -16.18
CA LYS A 62 14.66 -15.12 -16.55
C LYS A 62 13.18 -15.00 -16.88
N GLY A 63 12.68 -15.82 -17.80
CA GLY A 63 11.26 -15.88 -18.17
C GLY A 63 10.76 -14.69 -19.00
N LYS A 64 11.63 -14.11 -19.86
CA LYS A 64 11.27 -13.02 -20.79
C LYS A 64 10.23 -13.44 -21.83
N ASP A 65 10.22 -14.72 -22.17
CA ASP A 65 9.34 -15.40 -23.11
C ASP A 65 7.99 -15.80 -22.49
N LEU A 66 7.84 -15.70 -21.17
CA LEU A 66 6.61 -16.06 -20.48
C LEU A 66 5.56 -14.93 -20.58
N SER A 67 4.30 -15.35 -20.69
CA SER A 67 3.16 -14.44 -20.53
C SER A 67 2.92 -14.19 -19.04
N TRP A 68 3.20 -12.97 -18.60
CA TRP A 68 3.00 -12.52 -17.22
C TRP A 68 1.70 -11.73 -17.09
N LYS A 69 1.00 -11.95 -15.98
CA LYS A 69 -0.14 -11.15 -15.52
C LYS A 69 0.18 -10.54 -14.17
N SER A 70 -0.15 -9.26 -14.02
CA SER A 70 -0.12 -8.58 -12.73
C SER A 70 -1.48 -8.71 -12.04
N ASP A 71 -1.49 -8.88 -10.72
CA ASP A 71 -2.72 -8.70 -9.94
C ASP A 71 -3.10 -7.22 -9.75
N ASN A 72 -2.15 -6.30 -10.01
CA ASN A 72 -2.38 -4.87 -9.93
C ASN A 72 -1.48 -4.11 -10.94
N ASP A 73 -1.99 -3.96 -12.16
CA ASP A 73 -1.31 -3.25 -13.24
C ASP A 73 -1.11 -1.75 -12.98
N LEU A 74 -1.77 -1.17 -11.97
CA LEU A 74 -1.57 0.24 -11.58
C LEU A 74 -0.31 0.43 -10.73
N VAL A 75 0.15 -0.62 -10.06
CA VAL A 75 1.38 -0.66 -9.25
C VAL A 75 2.56 -1.07 -10.12
N ALA A 76 2.46 -2.21 -10.82
CA ALA A 76 3.50 -2.68 -11.73
C ALA A 76 2.91 -3.56 -12.83
N SER A 77 3.56 -3.59 -13.99
CA SER A 77 3.21 -4.47 -15.11
C SER A 77 4.45 -5.01 -15.81
N ILE A 78 4.30 -6.04 -16.64
CA ILE A 78 5.39 -6.58 -17.48
C ILE A 78 4.97 -6.47 -18.94
N MET A 79 5.83 -5.87 -19.77
CA MET A 79 5.64 -5.76 -21.22
C MET A 79 6.93 -6.19 -21.91
N GLY A 80 6.86 -7.23 -22.76
CA GLY A 80 8.03 -7.70 -23.52
C GLY A 80 9.23 -8.12 -22.66
N GLY A 81 8.97 -8.73 -21.49
CA GLY A 81 10.04 -9.13 -20.57
C GLY A 81 10.61 -8.01 -19.70
N LYS A 82 10.05 -6.79 -19.79
CA LYS A 82 10.45 -5.62 -19.00
C LYS A 82 9.42 -5.30 -17.92
N ILE A 83 9.86 -5.26 -16.67
CA ILE A 83 9.07 -4.77 -15.53
C ILE A 83 8.99 -3.25 -15.60
N ILE A 84 7.77 -2.71 -15.47
CA ILE A 84 7.49 -1.28 -15.39
C ILE A 84 6.92 -1.01 -14.00
N ALA A 85 7.69 -0.35 -13.13
CA ALA A 85 7.25 0.05 -11.81
C ALA A 85 6.52 1.39 -11.90
N LYS A 86 5.21 1.41 -11.64
CA LYS A 86 4.36 2.58 -11.87
C LYS A 86 4.11 3.37 -10.59
N ARG A 87 3.63 2.71 -9.55
CA ARG A 87 3.21 3.37 -8.29
C ARG A 87 3.60 2.56 -7.08
N VAL A 88 3.80 3.25 -5.96
CA VAL A 88 4.13 2.67 -4.66
C VAL A 88 3.11 1.62 -4.28
N GLY A 89 3.60 0.49 -3.82
CA GLY A 89 2.79 -0.65 -3.44
C GLY A 89 3.46 -1.96 -3.80
N THR A 90 2.66 -3.03 -3.86
CA THR A 90 3.10 -4.36 -4.24
C THR A 90 2.18 -4.95 -5.28
N ALA A 91 2.75 -5.65 -6.26
CA ALA A 91 2.01 -6.40 -7.26
C ALA A 91 2.60 -7.80 -7.41
N LYS A 92 1.76 -8.83 -7.46
CA LYS A 92 2.15 -10.20 -7.74
C LYS A 92 2.11 -10.44 -9.25
N MET A 93 3.25 -10.86 -9.78
CA MET A 93 3.40 -11.28 -11.16
C MET A 93 3.19 -12.79 -11.24
N VAL A 94 2.29 -13.24 -12.08
CA VAL A 94 1.95 -14.66 -12.25
C VAL A 94 2.06 -15.04 -13.72
N SER A 95 2.71 -16.18 -13.98
CA SER A 95 2.76 -16.81 -15.31
C SER A 95 2.34 -18.27 -15.23
N SER A 96 2.38 -18.96 -16.37
CA SER A 96 2.14 -20.39 -16.41
C SER A 96 3.18 -21.21 -15.63
N LYS A 97 4.40 -20.71 -15.47
CA LYS A 97 5.53 -21.45 -14.86
C LYS A 97 5.97 -20.93 -13.48
N GLY A 98 5.38 -19.84 -12.97
CA GLY A 98 5.82 -19.31 -11.69
C GLY A 98 5.19 -17.98 -11.30
N ALA A 99 5.60 -17.47 -10.14
CA ALA A 99 5.19 -16.18 -9.64
C ALA A 99 6.30 -15.50 -8.84
N PHE A 100 6.26 -14.18 -8.77
CA PHE A 100 7.08 -13.35 -7.88
C PHE A 100 6.35 -12.06 -7.52
N VAL A 101 6.87 -11.34 -6.52
CA VAL A 101 6.35 -10.05 -6.08
C VAL A 101 7.26 -8.93 -6.55
N VAL A 102 6.65 -7.88 -7.09
CA VAL A 102 7.29 -6.58 -7.33
C VAL A 102 6.85 -5.63 -6.22
N THR A 103 7.81 -5.11 -5.47
CA THR A 103 7.61 -4.03 -4.49
C THR A 103 8.10 -2.73 -5.10
N VAL A 104 7.23 -1.72 -5.16
CA VAL A 104 7.57 -0.39 -5.67
C VAL A 104 7.68 0.58 -4.50
N LYS A 105 8.83 1.25 -4.39
CA LYS A 105 9.12 2.28 -3.38
C LYS A 105 9.07 3.68 -3.99
N GLY A 106 8.73 4.67 -3.17
CA GLY A 106 8.72 6.08 -3.58
C GLY A 106 10.12 6.69 -3.55
N GLN A 107 10.35 7.68 -4.40
CA GLN A 107 11.55 8.53 -4.38
C GLN A 107 11.42 9.62 -3.32
N TYR A 108 10.22 10.19 -3.21
CA TYR A 108 9.92 11.25 -2.26
C TYR A 108 9.43 10.62 -0.94
N ASN A 109 10.14 10.93 0.15
CA ASN A 109 9.91 10.30 1.46
C ASN A 109 9.78 11.30 2.63
N ASP A 110 9.85 12.59 2.36
CA ASP A 110 9.70 13.66 3.37
C ASP A 110 8.23 13.98 3.71
N PHE A 111 7.29 13.22 3.13
CA PHE A 111 5.86 13.29 3.40
C PHE A 111 5.35 11.91 3.77
N SER A 112 4.39 11.88 4.69
CA SER A 112 3.72 10.67 5.14
C SER A 112 2.21 10.79 4.90
N GLU A 113 1.57 9.66 4.58
CA GLU A 113 0.12 9.60 4.42
C GLU A 113 -0.53 9.75 5.80
N PRO A 114 -1.48 10.69 5.98
CA PRO A 114 -2.19 10.81 7.24
C PRO A 114 -3.11 9.60 7.46
N TYR A 115 -3.73 9.52 8.62
CA TYR A 115 -4.75 8.49 8.84
C TYR A 115 -5.95 8.72 7.91
N ILE A 116 -6.21 7.80 6.98
CA ILE A 116 -7.31 7.93 5.99
C ILE A 116 -8.38 6.83 6.12
N GLN A 117 -8.55 6.26 7.32
CA GLN A 117 -9.65 5.33 7.60
C GLN A 117 -10.90 6.12 7.98
N PHE A 118 -11.61 6.61 6.96
CA PHE A 118 -12.82 7.41 7.11
C PHE A 118 -13.93 6.66 7.86
N GLY A 119 -14.77 7.41 8.56
CA GLY A 119 -15.85 6.85 9.40
C GLY A 119 -15.42 6.54 10.84
N HIS A 120 -14.12 6.51 11.13
CA HIS A 120 -13.61 6.26 12.48
C HIS A 120 -13.75 7.49 13.38
N ASN A 121 -13.86 7.27 14.70
CA ASN A 121 -14.00 8.35 15.67
C ASN A 121 -12.66 9.00 16.03
N ARG A 122 -12.75 10.14 16.72
CA ARG A 122 -11.63 10.98 17.13
C ARG A 122 -10.63 10.25 18.03
N GLU A 123 -11.11 9.41 18.93
CA GLU A 123 -10.27 8.63 19.85
C GLU A 123 -9.40 7.63 19.08
N THR A 124 -9.95 7.00 18.04
CA THR A 124 -9.21 6.09 17.16
C THR A 124 -8.11 6.82 16.41
N VAL A 125 -8.39 8.03 15.90
CA VAL A 125 -7.39 8.87 15.22
C VAL A 125 -6.27 9.26 16.19
N LYS A 126 -6.59 9.73 17.39
CA LYS A 126 -5.58 10.05 18.44
C LYS A 126 -4.71 8.85 18.76
N TYR A 127 -5.31 7.67 18.92
CA TYR A 127 -4.58 6.43 19.17
C TYR A 127 -3.64 6.04 18.03
N TYR A 128 -4.04 6.28 16.77
CA TYR A 128 -3.21 6.00 15.60
C TYR A 128 -2.00 6.95 15.52
N VAL A 129 -2.24 8.26 15.68
CA VAL A 129 -1.19 9.28 15.51
C VAL A 129 -0.11 9.16 16.59
N LYS A 130 -0.45 8.69 17.80
CA LYS A 130 0.49 8.41 18.92
C LYS A 130 1.36 9.60 19.37
N ASN A 131 1.14 10.80 18.83
CA ASN A 131 1.95 11.99 19.08
C ASN A 131 1.11 13.05 19.81
N SER A 132 0.74 12.79 21.07
CA SER A 132 0.00 13.77 21.89
C SER A 132 0.75 15.10 22.03
N ASP A 133 2.08 15.06 22.07
CA ASP A 133 2.91 16.25 22.28
C ASP A 133 2.94 17.17 21.04
N GLN A 134 2.51 16.66 19.89
CA GLN A 134 2.35 17.45 18.67
C GLN A 134 0.93 17.97 18.49
N LEU A 135 -0.03 17.58 19.33
CA LEU A 135 -1.41 18.04 19.25
C LEU A 135 -1.48 19.53 19.62
N ILE A 136 -1.79 20.37 18.63
CA ILE A 136 -1.89 21.82 18.81
C ILE A 136 -3.34 22.30 18.94
N ARG A 137 -4.31 21.52 18.46
CA ARG A 137 -5.74 21.82 18.57
C ARG A 137 -6.55 20.54 18.71
N ASP A 138 -7.45 20.55 19.68
CA ASP A 138 -8.33 19.44 20.02
C ASP A 138 -9.76 19.98 20.18
N GLU A 139 -10.53 19.90 19.11
CA GLU A 139 -11.91 20.39 19.03
C GLU A 139 -12.84 19.28 18.57
N ASP A 140 -14.16 19.49 18.72
CA ASP A 140 -15.10 18.42 18.43
C ASP A 140 -15.12 17.99 16.96
N THR A 141 -14.90 18.94 16.06
CA THR A 141 -14.90 18.76 14.60
C THR A 141 -13.49 18.70 14.02
N LEU A 142 -12.44 18.86 14.83
CA LEU A 142 -11.10 19.12 14.32
C LEU A 142 -10.00 18.64 15.28
N LEU A 143 -9.03 17.92 14.74
CA LEU A 143 -7.73 17.75 15.37
C LEU A 143 -6.65 18.37 14.47
N ILE A 144 -5.73 19.12 15.06
CA ILE A 144 -4.53 19.58 14.36
C ILE A 144 -3.30 19.14 15.15
N TYR A 145 -2.38 18.51 14.44
CA TYR A 145 -1.05 18.16 14.92
C TYR A 145 0.00 18.96 14.18
N LYS A 146 1.06 19.37 14.88
CA LYS A 146 2.31 19.78 14.24
C LYS A 146 2.89 18.57 13.49
N GLY A 147 3.25 18.77 12.22
CA GLY A 147 3.83 17.71 11.41
C GLY A 147 5.32 17.46 11.68
N SER A 148 5.91 16.59 10.86
CA SER A 148 7.35 16.31 10.81
C SER A 148 7.88 16.54 9.39
N ASP A 149 9.20 16.62 9.25
CA ASP A 149 9.90 16.72 7.96
C ASP A 149 9.41 17.94 7.16
N LYS A 150 8.82 17.73 5.97
CA LYS A 150 8.23 18.80 5.16
C LYS A 150 6.75 19.05 5.46
N ILE A 151 6.14 18.35 6.42
CA ILE A 151 4.76 18.59 6.84
C ILE A 151 4.76 19.59 8.01
N GLU A 152 4.10 20.72 7.81
CA GLU A 152 3.89 21.76 8.84
C GLU A 152 2.77 21.34 9.79
N TYR A 153 1.66 20.86 9.23
CA TYR A 153 0.50 20.43 9.99
C TYR A 153 -0.12 19.18 9.39
N THR A 154 -0.60 18.29 10.26
CA THR A 154 -1.56 17.26 9.89
C THR A 154 -2.90 17.61 10.53
N ILE A 155 -3.96 17.64 9.72
CA ILE A 155 -5.28 18.10 10.12
C ILE A 155 -6.28 16.96 9.88
N TYR A 156 -7.16 16.72 10.85
CA TYR A 156 -8.24 15.74 10.74
C TYR A 156 -9.57 16.45 11.00
N HIS A 157 -10.46 16.41 10.03
CA HIS A 157 -11.82 16.94 10.12
C HIS A 157 -12.78 15.81 10.51
N PHE A 158 -13.78 16.16 11.33
CA PHE A 158 -14.81 15.23 11.77
C PHE A 158 -16.18 15.82 11.54
N ASN A 159 -17.01 15.09 10.80
CA ASN A 159 -18.43 15.34 10.66
C ASN A 159 -19.23 14.22 11.33
N ASP A 160 -20.28 14.55 12.09
CA ASP A 160 -21.05 13.58 12.88
C ASP A 160 -20.18 12.63 13.74
N LYS A 161 -19.12 13.18 14.35
CA LYS A 161 -18.12 12.46 15.17
C LYS A 161 -17.31 11.40 14.42
N LYS A 162 -17.33 11.43 13.08
CA LYS A 162 -16.62 10.51 12.20
C LYS A 162 -15.63 11.27 11.34
N LEU A 163 -14.45 10.69 11.16
CA LEU A 163 -13.43 11.22 10.26
C LEU A 163 -13.99 11.25 8.84
N ASP A 164 -14.06 12.44 8.25
CA ASP A 164 -14.53 12.67 6.88
C ASP A 164 -13.48 13.33 6.00
N GLY A 165 -12.44 13.92 6.60
CA GLY A 165 -11.31 14.50 5.89
C GLY A 165 -10.00 14.41 6.66
N SER A 166 -8.93 14.11 5.95
CA SER A 166 -7.56 14.18 6.47
C SER A 166 -6.73 15.04 5.56
N TYR A 167 -5.80 15.82 6.12
CA TYR A 167 -5.01 16.78 5.35
C TYR A 167 -3.60 16.84 5.87
N ILE A 168 -2.65 17.03 4.96
CA ILE A 168 -1.29 17.48 5.29
C ILE A 168 -1.08 18.86 4.69
N ALA A 169 -0.47 19.76 5.45
CA ALA A 169 -0.10 21.10 5.02
C ALA A 169 1.42 21.25 4.98
N THR A 170 1.93 21.92 3.95
CA THR A 170 3.35 22.23 3.79
C THR A 170 3.53 23.68 3.33
N LEU A 171 4.77 24.16 3.37
CA LEU A 171 5.13 25.47 2.84
C LEU A 171 5.13 25.47 1.30
N PRO A 172 4.81 26.59 0.65
CA PRO A 172 4.70 26.67 -0.81
C PRO A 172 5.94 26.18 -1.58
N GLU A 173 7.15 26.37 -1.04
CA GLU A 173 8.40 25.91 -1.65
C GLU A 173 8.50 24.38 -1.78
N ASN A 174 7.76 23.62 -0.96
CA ASN A 174 7.75 22.17 -0.98
C ASN A 174 6.61 21.59 -1.86
N GLN A 175 5.82 22.43 -2.52
CA GLN A 175 4.65 22.01 -3.29
C GLN A 175 4.99 20.93 -4.33
N SER A 176 6.00 21.17 -5.18
CA SER A 176 6.36 20.25 -6.26
C SER A 176 6.79 18.88 -5.73
N GLU A 177 7.46 18.83 -4.58
CA GLU A 177 7.84 17.56 -3.95
C GLU A 177 6.63 16.82 -3.37
N MET A 178 5.68 17.55 -2.78
CA MET A 178 4.42 16.96 -2.30
C MET A 178 3.57 16.43 -3.48
N GLU A 179 3.54 17.13 -4.61
CA GLU A 179 2.87 16.69 -5.83
C GLU A 179 3.51 15.41 -6.38
N ASN A 180 4.84 15.37 -6.49
CA ASN A 180 5.54 14.17 -6.95
C ASN A 180 5.34 12.99 -5.99
N TRP A 181 5.42 13.24 -4.68
CA TRP A 181 5.09 12.23 -3.66
C TRP A 181 3.69 11.65 -3.86
N ALA A 182 2.70 12.50 -4.17
CA ALA A 182 1.33 12.07 -4.42
C ALA A 182 1.20 11.30 -5.75
N LEU A 183 1.87 11.73 -6.82
CA LEU A 183 1.82 11.07 -8.13
C LEU A 183 2.43 9.67 -8.14
N GLU A 184 3.41 9.42 -7.27
CA GLU A 184 3.96 8.08 -7.08
C GLU A 184 2.96 7.11 -6.41
N ARG A 185 1.88 7.60 -5.81
CA ARG A 185 0.95 6.82 -4.97
C ARG A 185 -0.48 6.77 -5.53
N TYR A 186 -0.93 7.86 -6.14
CA TYR A 186 -2.32 8.05 -6.56
C TYR A 186 -2.46 8.20 -8.08
N LEU A 187 -3.68 8.04 -8.58
CA LEU A 187 -4.02 8.18 -9.99
C LEU A 187 -4.43 9.62 -10.28
N PRO A 188 -3.76 10.34 -11.19
CA PRO A 188 -4.24 11.65 -11.62
C PRO A 188 -5.62 11.52 -12.27
N MET A 189 -6.52 12.43 -11.91
CA MET A 189 -7.84 12.53 -12.53
C MET A 189 -7.79 13.57 -13.65
N ALA A 190 -8.58 13.34 -14.71
CA ALA A 190 -8.79 14.37 -15.74
C ALA A 190 -9.34 15.63 -15.05
N SER A 191 -8.78 16.80 -15.38
CA SER A 191 -9.10 18.06 -14.73
C SER A 191 -10.59 18.37 -14.87
N LEU A 192 -11.36 18.20 -13.79
CA LEU A 192 -12.78 18.56 -13.77
C LEU A 192 -12.97 20.09 -13.62
N ASP A 193 -11.97 20.79 -13.06
CA ASP A 193 -12.10 22.18 -12.63
C ASP A 193 -10.76 22.92 -12.48
N ASN A 194 -9.74 22.57 -13.28
CA ASN A 194 -8.39 23.13 -13.17
C ASN A 194 -7.67 22.85 -11.83
N SER A 195 -8.23 22.00 -10.96
CA SER A 195 -7.55 21.55 -9.73
C SER A 195 -6.68 20.34 -9.97
N PHE A 196 -5.51 20.30 -9.32
CA PHE A 196 -4.70 19.09 -9.24
C PHE A 196 -5.39 18.08 -8.31
N SER A 197 -6.09 17.13 -8.93
CA SER A 197 -6.87 16.09 -8.25
C SER A 197 -6.42 14.71 -8.69
N MET A 198 -6.44 13.78 -7.74
CA MET A 198 -6.08 12.39 -7.92
C MET A 198 -7.08 11.50 -7.17
N THR A 199 -7.00 10.19 -7.39
CA THR A 199 -7.75 9.21 -6.62
C THR A 199 -6.88 8.04 -6.19
N SER A 200 -7.24 7.40 -5.08
CA SER A 200 -6.62 6.14 -4.66
C SER A 200 -6.76 5.05 -5.73
N LEU A 201 -5.89 4.04 -5.69
CA LEU A 201 -5.91 2.96 -6.70
C LEU A 201 -7.24 2.18 -6.71
N ASN A 202 -7.96 2.16 -5.58
CA ASN A 202 -9.29 1.57 -5.46
C ASN A 202 -10.44 2.56 -5.76
N MET A 203 -10.12 3.79 -6.13
CA MET A 203 -11.04 4.88 -6.46
C MET A 203 -11.99 5.31 -5.34
N LYS A 204 -11.67 5.00 -4.07
CA LYS A 204 -12.51 5.32 -2.90
C LYS A 204 -12.11 6.61 -2.19
N THR A 205 -10.92 7.13 -2.45
CA THR A 205 -10.41 8.34 -1.84
C THR A 205 -10.12 9.35 -2.94
N LEU A 206 -10.67 10.55 -2.81
CA LEU A 206 -10.27 11.73 -3.57
C LEU A 206 -9.07 12.37 -2.85
N ILE A 207 -8.05 12.71 -3.63
CA ILE A 207 -6.90 13.46 -3.17
C ILE A 207 -6.88 14.78 -3.94
N ARG A 208 -6.89 15.91 -3.25
CA ARG A 208 -6.95 17.23 -3.88
C ARG A 208 -5.91 18.17 -3.28
N MET A 209 -5.22 18.90 -4.15
CA MET A 209 -4.37 20.02 -3.75
C MET A 209 -5.18 21.30 -3.60
N THR A 210 -5.01 22.00 -2.48
CA THR A 210 -5.60 23.32 -2.22
C THR A 210 -4.58 24.24 -1.56
N SER A 211 -4.91 25.53 -1.48
CA SER A 211 -4.14 26.51 -0.69
C SER A 211 -4.91 26.87 0.58
N LEU A 212 -4.18 27.16 1.65
CA LEU A 212 -4.73 27.65 2.92
C LEU A 212 -3.87 28.81 3.43
N SER A 213 -4.52 29.86 3.92
CA SER A 213 -3.86 30.98 4.60
C SER A 213 -4.18 30.94 6.09
N ILE A 214 -3.15 30.92 6.93
CA ILE A 214 -3.28 30.97 8.40
C ILE A 214 -2.49 32.18 8.90
N TYR A 215 -3.17 33.16 9.48
CA TYR A 215 -2.57 34.41 9.98
C TYR A 215 -1.67 35.13 8.95
N GLY A 216 -2.05 35.09 7.68
CA GLY A 216 -1.30 35.70 6.58
C GLY A 216 -0.10 34.88 6.07
N LYS A 217 0.14 33.69 6.62
CA LYS A 217 1.10 32.71 6.09
C LYS A 217 0.37 31.72 5.19
N GLU A 218 0.86 31.57 3.97
CA GLU A 218 0.34 30.65 2.97
C GLU A 218 0.89 29.24 3.16
N TYR A 219 0.03 28.25 2.90
CA TYR A 219 0.34 26.83 2.91
C TYR A 219 -0.24 26.17 1.66
N ARG A 220 0.36 25.04 1.28
CA ARG A 220 -0.20 24.10 0.31
C ARG A 220 -0.70 22.88 1.06
N MET A 221 -1.91 22.46 0.77
CA MET A 221 -2.56 21.35 1.44
C MET A 221 -2.89 20.25 0.46
N LEU A 222 -2.56 19.02 0.84
CA LEU A 222 -3.06 17.83 0.19
C LEU A 222 -4.15 17.23 1.08
N GLY A 223 -5.40 17.32 0.61
CA GLY A 223 -6.57 16.80 1.29
C GLY A 223 -6.97 15.43 0.77
N PHE A 224 -7.42 14.57 1.69
CA PHE A 224 -7.89 13.20 1.46
C PHE A 224 -9.32 13.11 1.97
N THR A 225 -10.27 12.81 1.07
CA THR A 225 -11.69 12.66 1.42
C THR A 225 -12.25 11.40 0.79
N GLN A 226 -13.27 10.81 1.42
CA GLN A 226 -13.99 9.67 0.85
C GLN A 226 -14.82 10.12 -0.37
N GLN A 227 -14.86 9.30 -1.43
CA GLN A 227 -15.81 9.43 -2.55
C GLN A 227 -17.08 8.63 -2.30
#